data_AF-H0F6R4-F1
#
_entry.id   AF-H0F6R4-F1
#
_cell.length_a   1.000
_cell.length_b   1.000
_cell.length_c   1.000
_cell.angle_alpha   90.00
_cell.angle_beta   90.00
_cell.angle_gamma   90.00
#
_symmetry.space_group_name_H-M   'P 1'
#
loop_
_entity.id
_entity.type
_entity.pdbx_description
1 polymer ?
#
loop_
_entity_poly.entity_id
_entity_poly.type
_entity_poly.pdbx_seq_one_letter_code
_entity_poly.pdbx_strand_id
1 'polypeptide(L)' 'MNETEKLLKEAASIAKRTFLDPSEEAVLEIFKELCAERDRMAWATDGRDSATVH' A
#
# COMPACT_ATOMS: atom_id res chain seq x y z
N MET A 1 -5.35 -14.86 -2.92
CA MET A 1 -5.43 -13.49 -2.38
C MET A 1 -4.78 -12.56 -3.38
N ASN A 2 -5.57 -11.62 -3.89
CA ASN A 2 -5.14 -10.51 -4.72
C ASN A 2 -4.28 -9.54 -3.89
N GLU A 3 -3.40 -8.82 -4.56
CA GLU A 3 -2.58 -7.75 -4.01
C GLU A 3 -3.39 -6.68 -3.28
N THR A 4 -4.54 -6.30 -3.81
CA THR A 4 -5.48 -5.37 -3.15
C THR A 4 -5.94 -5.89 -1.78
N GLU A 5 -6.21 -7.19 -1.65
CA GLU A 5 -6.62 -7.81 -0.39
C GLU A 5 -5.49 -7.86 0.64
N LYS A 6 -4.23 -7.99 0.16
CA LYS A 6 -3.05 -7.94 1.03
C LYS A 6 -2.88 -6.54 1.62
N LEU A 7 -2.95 -5.51 0.78
CA LEU A 7 -2.88 -4.11 1.21
C LEU A 7 -4.00 -3.77 2.19
N LEU A 8 -5.23 -4.25 1.95
CA LEU A 8 -6.36 -3.98 2.86
C LEU A 8 -6.16 -4.63 4.23
N LYS A 9 -5.64 -5.87 4.28
CA LYS A 9 -5.29 -6.53 5.55
C LYS A 9 -4.19 -5.79 6.29
N GLU A 10 -3.19 -5.30 5.57
CA GLU A 10 -2.08 -4.55 6.15
C GLU A 10 -2.57 -3.22 6.73
N ALA A 11 -3.36 -2.46 5.96
CA ALA A 11 -4.01 -1.23 6.42
C ALA A 11 -4.84 -1.45 7.69
N ALA A 12 -5.67 -2.50 7.73
CA ALA A 12 -6.46 -2.84 8.90
C ALA A 12 -5.60 -3.23 10.11
N SER A 13 -4.46 -3.90 9.89
CA SER A 13 -3.51 -4.24 10.95
C SER A 13 -2.82 -3.00 11.52
N ILE A 14 -2.42 -2.06 10.65
CA ILE A 14 -1.82 -0.78 11.06
C ILE A 14 -2.85 0.03 11.84
N ALA A 15 -4.07 0.17 11.32
CA ALA A 15 -5.14 0.92 11.99
C ALA A 15 -5.40 0.41 13.41
N LYS A 16 -5.48 -0.92 13.60
CA LYS A 16 -5.66 -1.54 14.92
C LYS A 16 -4.51 -1.31 15.89
N ARG A 17 -3.30 -1.03 15.39
CA ARG A 17 -2.11 -0.75 16.22
C ARG A 17 -1.99 0.72 16.55
N THR A 18 -2.49 1.59 15.66
CA THR A 18 -2.39 3.04 15.77
C THR A 18 -3.59 3.64 16.53
N PHE A 19 -4.79 3.09 16.33
CA PHE A 19 -6.03 3.61 16.90
C PHE A 19 -6.64 2.62 17.89
N LEU A 20 -7.14 3.13 19.01
CA LEU A 20 -7.86 2.34 20.03
C LEU A 20 -9.17 1.78 19.48
N ASP A 21 -9.87 2.57 18.66
CA ASP A 21 -11.04 2.18 17.89
C ASP A 21 -10.82 2.58 16.43
N PRO A 22 -10.30 1.67 15.59
CA PRO A 22 -10.06 1.99 14.19
C PRO A 22 -11.39 2.04 13.44
N SER A 23 -11.82 3.25 13.09
CA SER A 23 -12.97 3.44 12.21
C SER A 23 -12.64 3.00 10.79
N GLU A 24 -13.68 2.67 10.02
CA GLU A 24 -13.54 2.23 8.63
C GLU A 24 -12.85 3.29 7.76
N GLU A 25 -13.11 4.58 8.03
CA GLU A 25 -12.40 5.71 7.41
C GLU A 25 -10.89 5.66 7.64
N ALA A 26 -10.43 5.45 8.88
CA ALA A 26 -9.00 5.41 9.19
C ALA A 26 -8.28 4.25 8.46
N VAL A 27 -8.94 3.09 8.35
CA VAL A 27 -8.44 1.96 7.57
C VAL A 27 -8.35 2.32 6.08
N LEU A 28 -9.37 2.98 5.54
CA LEU A 28 -9.41 3.40 4.14
C LEU A 28 -8.38 4.49 3.82
N GLU A 29 -8.10 5.41 4.74
CA GLU A 29 -7.03 6.40 4.60
C GLU A 29 -5.65 5.75 4.52
N ILE A 30 -5.33 4.85 5.46
CA ILE A 30 -4.08 4.07 5.44
C ILE A 30 -3.99 3.23 4.15
N PHE A 31 -5.10 2.60 3.75
CA PHE A 31 -5.14 1.81 2.53
C PHE A 31 -4.84 2.65 1.26
N LYS A 32 -5.42 3.86 1.16
CA LYS A 32 -5.13 4.79 0.06
C LYS A 32 -3.66 5.19 0.04
N GLU A 33 -3.07 5.45 1.21
CA GLU A 33 -1.65 5.78 1.33
C GLU A 33 -0.77 4.62 0.86
N LEU A 34 -1.03 3.39 1.31
CA LEU A 34 -0.31 2.19 0.88
C LEU A 34 -0.46 1.94 -0.63
N CYS A 35 -1.64 2.19 -1.18
CA CYS A 35 -1.87 2.07 -2.62
C CYS A 35 -1.06 3.12 -3.40
N ALA A 36 -1.04 4.37 -2.93
CA ALA A 36 -0.26 5.45 -3.54
C ALA A 36 1.26 5.28 -3.36
N GLU A 37 1.71 4.72 -2.24
CA GLU A 37 3.11 4.34 -2.04
C GLU A 37 3.50 3.22 -3.00
N ARG A 38 2.63 2.22 -3.17
CA ARG A 38 2.90 1.12 -4.08
C ARG A 38 2.86 1.54 -5.55
N ASP A 39 1.92 2.38 -5.95
CA ASP A 39 1.92 2.99 -7.28
C ASP A 39 3.22 3.78 -7.49
N ARG A 40 3.68 4.48 -6.45
CA ARG A 40 4.99 5.15 -6.45
C ARG A 40 6.17 4.18 -6.58
N MET A 41 6.13 3.04 -5.90
CA MET A 41 7.18 2.03 -6.03
C MET A 41 7.11 1.29 -7.36
N ALA A 42 5.91 1.08 -7.91
CA ALA A 42 5.67 0.41 -9.18
C ALA A 42 6.31 1.20 -10.34
N TRP A 43 6.15 2.53 -10.39
CA TRP A 43 6.85 3.34 -11.40
C TRP A 43 8.36 3.36 -11.17
N ALA A 44 8.81 3.34 -9.91
CA ALA A 44 10.24 3.32 -9.59
C ALA A 44 10.90 1.97 -9.93
N THR A 45 10.14 0.87 -9.96
CA THR A 45 10.61 -0.44 -10.42
C THR A 45 10.56 -0.58 -11.94
N ASP A 46 9.58 0.03 -12.62
CA ASP A 46 9.49 0.04 -14.08
C ASP A 46 10.69 0.77 -14.73
N GLY A 47 11.14 1.87 -14.11
CA GLY A 47 12.36 2.58 -14.53
C GLY A 47 13.67 1.82 -14.32
N ARG A 48 13.69 0.73 -13.55
CA ARG A 48 14.88 -0.13 -13.37
C ARG A 48 14.98 -1.27 -14.37
N ASP A 49 13.89 -1.66 -15.04
CA ASP A 49 13.94 -2.69 -16.07
C ASP A 49 14.49 -2.15 -17.40
N SER A 50 14.28 -0.86 -17.70
CA SER A 50 14.86 -0.18 -18.89
C SER A 50 16.31 0.30 -18.73
N ALA A 51 16.98 -0.01 -17.62
CA ALA A 51 18.40 0.34 -17.40
C ALA A 51 19.37 -0.84 -17.59
N THR A 52 18.94 -1.93 -18.24
CA THR A 52 19.87 -2.83 -18.94
C THR A 52 20.07 -2.30 -20.35
N VAL A 53 20.96 -1.33 -20.49
CA VAL A 53 21.54 -0.99 -21.80
C VAL A 53 22.65 -2.01 -22.06
N HIS A 54 22.41 -2.91 -23.03
CA HIS A 54 23.44 -3.75 -23.65
C HIS A 54 23.97 -3.04 -24.89
#